data_AF-A0A314YUX9-F1
#
_entry.id   AF-A0A314YUX9-F1
#
_cell.length_a   1.000
_cell.length_b   1.000
_cell.length_c   1.000
_cell.angle_alpha   90.00
_cell.angle_beta   90.00
_cell.angle_gamma   90.00
#
_symmetry.space_group_name_H-M   'P 1'
#
loop_
_entity.id
_entity.type
_entity.pdbx_description
1 polymer ?
#
loop_
_entity_poly.entity_id
_entity_poly.type
_entity_poly.pdbx_seq_one_letter_code
_entity_poly.pdbx_strand_id
1 'polypeptide(L)'
;MNQEASSNGENHQVHETSYSGAVGREGSGLLADCLLTAVKVLMNLANDNPVGCQQIAANGGLETLSSLIANHFPLFSSFSSPFSERSENTSSVELGHQNNRHLTDQELDFLVAILGLLVNLVEKDGQNRSRLAAASVHVPSSEGFEEESRKDLILLICSIFLANQGAGEGGAEEMILPNDEAAVLQGEQEAEKMIVEAYSALLLAFLSTESKSIRDAIADCLPDRSLAILVPVLDRFVAFHLTLNMISPETHKAVSEVIESCRIR
;
A
#
# COMPACT_ATOMS: atom_id res chain seq x y z
N MET A 1 23.04 8.72 77.22
CA MET A 1 22.86 7.26 77.37
C MET A 1 21.71 6.86 76.46
N ASN A 2 22.00 5.98 75.49
CA ASN A 2 21.21 4.88 74.90
C ASN A 2 19.67 4.94 75.11
N GLN A 3 18.79 4.66 74.14
CA GLN A 3 18.81 3.50 73.23
C GLN A 3 17.64 3.61 72.22
N GLU A 4 17.80 2.99 71.05
CA GLU A 4 16.80 2.80 69.98
C GLU A 4 15.68 1.81 70.35
N ALA A 5 14.50 1.97 69.72
CA ALA A 5 13.57 0.93 69.22
C ALA A 5 12.42 1.65 68.47
N SER A 6 12.42 1.77 67.13
CA SER A 6 11.96 0.81 66.12
C SER A 6 10.51 0.31 66.29
N SER A 7 9.62 0.72 65.37
CA SER A 7 8.82 -0.17 64.49
C SER A 7 7.41 0.39 64.16
N ASN A 8 7.00 0.11 62.91
CA ASN A 8 5.69 0.23 62.27
C ASN A 8 5.27 1.66 61.85
N GLY A 9 5.11 1.98 60.58
CA GLY A 9 4.97 1.14 59.40
C GLY A 9 3.80 1.68 58.59
N GLU A 10 4.08 2.44 57.55
CA GLU A 10 3.14 2.76 56.46
C GLU A 10 3.94 3.29 55.27
N ASN A 11 4.75 2.39 54.71
CA ASN A 11 5.34 2.57 53.40
C ASN A 11 4.20 2.41 52.40
N HIS A 12 3.57 3.51 52.00
CA HIS A 12 2.66 3.55 50.85
C HIS A 12 3.50 3.34 49.58
N GLN A 13 3.87 2.08 49.36
CA GLN A 13 4.35 1.59 48.10
C GLN A 13 3.17 1.69 47.14
N VAL A 14 3.11 2.80 46.41
CA VAL A 14 2.28 2.92 45.23
C VAL A 14 2.76 1.82 44.30
N HIS A 15 2.01 0.72 44.32
CA HIS A 15 2.07 -0.30 43.29
C HIS A 15 1.61 0.42 42.02
N GLU A 16 2.56 0.96 41.24
CA GLU A 16 2.33 1.26 39.85
C GLU A 16 2.02 -0.07 39.17
N THR A 17 0.75 -0.44 39.22
CA THR A 17 0.20 -1.50 38.41
C THR A 17 0.40 -1.07 36.97
N SER A 18 1.29 -1.76 36.27
CA SER A 18 1.49 -1.70 34.82
C SER A 18 0.20 -2.05 34.08
N TYR A 19 -0.81 -1.17 34.13
CA TYR A 19 -2.10 -1.30 33.48
C TYR A 19 -2.19 -0.43 32.21
N SER A 20 -1.17 0.38 31.94
CA SER A 20 -1.15 1.28 30.77
C SER A 20 -0.82 0.57 29.45
N GLY A 21 -0.12 -0.58 29.51
CA GLY A 21 0.34 -1.28 28.29
C GLY A 21 -0.73 -2.14 27.60
N ALA A 22 -1.64 -2.74 28.37
CA ALA A 22 -2.68 -3.62 27.84
C ALA A 22 -3.80 -2.82 27.14
N VAL A 23 -4.25 -1.72 27.75
CA VAL A 23 -5.30 -0.85 27.21
C VAL A 23 -4.85 -0.13 25.93
N GLY A 24 -3.56 0.23 25.84
CA GLY A 24 -3.00 0.86 24.65
C GLY A 24 -2.93 -0.08 23.44
N ARG A 25 -2.59 -1.36 23.67
CA ARG A 25 -2.49 -2.36 22.61
C ARG A 25 -3.87 -2.81 22.11
N GLU A 26 -4.81 -3.07 23.02
CA GLU A 26 -6.21 -3.39 22.65
C GLU A 26 -6.90 -2.21 21.95
N GLY A 27 -6.68 -0.97 22.42
CA GLY A 27 -7.20 0.23 21.77
C GLY A 27 -6.65 0.44 20.35
N SER A 28 -5.37 0.14 20.13
CA SER A 28 -4.75 0.21 18.80
C SER A 28 -5.31 -0.83 17.81
N GLY A 29 -5.60 -2.05 18.29
CA GLY A 29 -6.23 -3.10 17.48
C GLY A 29 -7.65 -2.73 17.05
N LEU A 30 -8.47 -2.25 17.99
CA LEU A 30 -9.84 -1.81 17.69
C LEU A 30 -9.89 -0.64 16.70
N LEU A 31 -8.93 0.28 16.76
CA LEU A 31 -8.83 1.36 15.80
C LEU A 31 -8.51 0.84 14.39
N ALA A 32 -7.55 -0.08 14.26
CA ALA A 32 -7.20 -0.69 12.99
C ALA A 32 -8.39 -1.45 12.38
N ASP A 33 -9.11 -2.23 13.19
CA ASP A 33 -10.30 -2.96 12.75
C ASP A 33 -11.44 -2.01 12.34
N CYS A 34 -11.63 -0.92 13.07
CA CYS A 34 -12.62 0.11 12.74
C CYS A 34 -12.29 0.78 11.40
N LEU A 35 -11.03 1.16 11.18
CA LEU A 35 -10.57 1.76 9.93
C LEU A 35 -10.73 0.79 8.76
N LEU A 36 -10.27 -0.46 8.91
CA LEU A 36 -10.43 -1.50 7.89
C LEU A 36 -11.89 -1.70 7.52
N THR A 37 -12.77 -1.80 8.52
CA THR A 37 -14.21 -1.98 8.31
C THR A 37 -14.82 -0.77 7.60
N ALA A 38 -14.44 0.45 7.99
CA ALA A 38 -14.91 1.67 7.34
C ALA A 38 -14.50 1.71 5.86
N VAL A 39 -13.25 1.39 5.54
CA VAL A 39 -12.77 1.33 4.15
C VAL A 39 -13.50 0.25 3.35
N LYS A 40 -13.72 -0.95 3.92
CA LYS A 40 -14.49 -2.02 3.26
C LYS A 40 -15.95 -1.60 2.98
N VAL A 41 -16.59 -0.86 3.90
CA VAL A 41 -17.93 -0.30 3.66
C VAL A 41 -17.91 0.73 2.52
N LEU A 42 -16.93 1.63 2.51
CA LEU A 42 -16.78 2.63 1.44
C LEU A 42 -16.50 1.97 0.08
N MET A 43 -15.66 0.93 0.06
CA MET A 43 -15.37 0.15 -1.16
C MET A 43 -16.65 -0.44 -1.76
N ASN A 44 -17.52 -1.01 -0.92
CA ASN A 44 -18.83 -1.51 -1.35
C ASN A 44 -19.77 -0.40 -1.83
N LEU A 45 -19.78 0.76 -1.15
CA LEU A 45 -20.61 1.90 -1.54
C LEU A 45 -20.14 2.58 -2.83
N ALA A 46 -18.85 2.46 -3.18
CA ALA A 46 -18.26 2.97 -4.40
C ALA A 46 -18.38 1.99 -5.58
N ASN A 47 -18.49 0.69 -5.29
CA ASN A 47 -18.56 -0.36 -6.33
C ASN A 47 -19.78 -0.15 -7.24
N ASP A 48 -19.54 0.05 -8.54
CA ASP A 48 -20.57 0.34 -9.55
C ASP A 48 -21.55 1.48 -9.18
N ASN A 49 -21.11 2.42 -8.34
CA ASN A 49 -21.94 3.52 -7.86
C ASN A 49 -21.24 4.87 -8.05
N PRO A 50 -21.44 5.53 -9.21
CA PRO A 50 -20.80 6.82 -9.52
C PRO A 50 -21.10 7.92 -8.49
N VAL A 51 -22.32 7.94 -7.94
CA VAL A 51 -22.70 8.91 -6.89
C VAL A 51 -21.92 8.63 -5.61
N GLY A 52 -21.76 7.35 -5.25
CA GLY A 52 -20.91 6.93 -4.13
C GLY A 52 -19.46 7.42 -4.31
N CYS A 53 -18.87 7.20 -5.49
CA CYS A 53 -17.52 7.64 -5.79
C CYS A 53 -17.36 9.16 -5.67
N GLN A 54 -18.31 9.93 -6.23
CA GLN A 54 -18.29 11.39 -6.16
C GLN A 54 -18.44 11.91 -4.74
N GLN A 55 -19.33 11.33 -3.93
CA GLN A 55 -19.53 11.75 -2.56
C GLN A 55 -18.31 11.45 -1.70
N ILE A 56 -17.70 10.26 -1.83
CA ILE A 56 -16.48 9.92 -1.10
C ILE A 56 -15.36 10.90 -1.46
N ALA A 57 -15.16 11.19 -2.75
CA ALA A 57 -14.14 12.14 -3.19
C ALA A 57 -14.45 13.59 -2.76
N ALA A 58 -15.71 14.03 -2.79
CA ALA A 58 -16.13 15.36 -2.36
C ALA A 58 -15.90 15.60 -0.85
N ASN A 59 -15.93 14.53 -0.05
CA ASN A 59 -15.66 14.57 1.39
C ASN A 59 -14.18 14.31 1.74
N GLY A 60 -13.26 14.47 0.78
CA GLY A 60 -11.82 14.34 1.03
C GLY A 60 -11.31 12.90 1.11
N GLY A 61 -12.08 11.93 0.58
CA GLY A 61 -11.73 10.52 0.66
C GLY A 61 -10.43 10.17 -0.06
N LEU A 62 -10.14 10.81 -1.20
CA LEU A 62 -8.89 10.57 -1.95
C LEU A 62 -7.67 10.95 -1.11
N GLU A 63 -7.66 12.17 -0.58
CA GLU A 63 -6.57 12.72 0.21
C GLU A 63 -6.38 11.95 1.54
N THR A 64 -7.49 11.53 2.15
CA THR A 64 -7.49 10.72 3.37
C THR A 64 -6.89 9.34 3.10
N LEU A 65 -7.32 8.64 2.04
CA LEU A 65 -6.79 7.32 1.68
C LEU A 65 -5.31 7.40 1.31
N SER A 66 -4.88 8.41 0.57
CA SER A 66 -3.47 8.64 0.26
C SER A 66 -2.64 8.85 1.54
N SER A 67 -3.15 9.65 2.48
CA SER A 67 -2.50 9.89 3.77
C SER A 67 -2.45 8.62 4.64
N LEU A 68 -3.49 7.78 4.60
CA LEU A 68 -3.49 6.48 5.28
C LEU A 68 -2.38 5.59 4.74
N ILE A 69 -2.19 5.53 3.41
CA ILE A 69 -1.10 4.75 2.82
C ILE A 69 0.26 5.27 3.32
N ALA A 70 0.49 6.58 3.20
CA ALA A 70 1.78 7.18 3.55
C ALA A 70 2.17 7.00 5.03
N ASN A 71 1.19 7.14 5.93
CA ASN A 71 1.41 7.07 7.37
C ASN A 71 1.44 5.64 7.92
N HIS A 72 0.63 4.72 7.37
CA HIS A 72 0.58 3.33 7.85
C HIS A 72 1.65 2.44 7.21
N PHE A 73 2.13 2.79 6.01
CA PHE A 73 3.09 1.97 5.27
C PHE A 73 4.36 2.76 4.90
N PRO A 74 5.16 3.19 5.90
CA PRO A 74 6.34 4.04 5.68
C PRO A 74 7.45 3.36 4.86
N LEU A 75 7.42 2.02 4.76
CA LEU A 75 8.34 1.23 3.92
C LEU A 75 8.28 1.69 2.46
N PHE A 76 7.07 1.90 1.92
CA PHE A 76 6.89 2.36 0.54
C PHE A 76 7.20 3.85 0.39
N SER A 77 7.09 4.61 1.48
CA SER A 77 7.47 6.01 1.49
C SER A 77 8.99 6.19 1.49
N SER A 78 9.79 5.18 1.82
CA SER A 78 11.26 5.30 1.82
C SER A 78 11.90 5.04 0.46
N PHE A 79 11.14 4.55 -0.52
CA PHE A 79 11.63 4.33 -1.88
C PHE A 79 11.83 5.69 -2.59
N SER A 80 13.09 6.05 -2.80
CA SER A 80 13.45 7.09 -3.77
C SER A 80 13.44 6.47 -5.17
N SER A 81 12.91 7.18 -6.18
CA SER A 81 12.98 6.72 -7.57
C SER A 81 14.44 6.41 -7.94
N PRO A 82 14.82 5.14 -8.18
CA PRO A 82 16.19 4.78 -8.56
C PRO A 82 16.58 5.35 -9.93
N PHE A 83 15.60 5.83 -10.69
CA PHE A 83 15.71 6.11 -12.12
C PHE A 83 15.73 7.60 -12.45
N SER A 84 15.65 8.47 -11.43
CA SER A 84 15.63 9.94 -11.60
C SER A 84 17.02 10.56 -11.70
N GLU A 85 18.11 9.89 -11.31
CA GLU A 85 19.44 10.49 -11.34
C GLU A 85 20.35 9.93 -12.44
N ARG A 86 20.52 10.74 -13.48
CA ARG A 86 21.70 10.68 -14.35
C ARG A 86 22.90 11.22 -13.57
N SER A 87 23.53 10.36 -12.78
CA SER A 87 24.95 10.50 -12.43
C SER A 87 25.48 9.15 -11.97
N GLU A 88 26.25 8.50 -12.84
CA GLU A 88 27.19 7.46 -12.45
C GLU A 88 28.10 8.04 -11.35
N ASN A 89 27.94 7.59 -10.11
CA ASN A 89 29.01 7.50 -9.11
C ASN A 89 28.49 6.73 -7.89
N THR A 90 28.86 5.45 -7.86
CA THR A 90 29.10 4.60 -6.69
C THR A 90 28.74 5.19 -5.32
N SER A 91 27.62 4.74 -4.76
CA SER A 91 27.60 4.24 -3.39
C SER A 91 26.45 3.25 -3.23
N SER A 92 26.76 1.97 -3.40
CA SER A 92 25.95 0.85 -2.93
C SER A 92 25.93 0.89 -1.40
N VAL A 93 25.18 1.83 -0.81
CA VAL A 93 25.03 1.94 0.64
C VAL A 93 23.73 1.27 1.01
N GLU A 94 23.84 0.00 1.39
CA GLU A 94 23.06 -0.64 2.44
C GLU A 94 21.53 -0.43 2.43
N LEU A 95 20.86 -0.72 1.31
CA LEU A 95 19.40 -0.92 1.27
C LEU A 95 18.97 -2.34 1.72
N GLY A 96 19.92 -3.20 2.07
CA GLY A 96 19.70 -4.65 2.25
C GLY A 96 19.15 -5.10 3.60
N HIS A 97 19.03 -4.23 4.61
CA HIS A 97 18.67 -4.68 5.97
C HIS A 97 17.40 -4.11 6.60
N GLN A 98 16.76 -3.09 5.99
CA GLN A 98 15.48 -2.56 6.48
C GLN A 98 14.25 -3.04 5.67
N ASN A 99 14.48 -3.73 4.54
CA ASN A 99 13.43 -4.22 3.63
C ASN A 99 12.75 -5.53 4.06
N ASN A 100 13.14 -6.13 5.19
CA ASN A 100 12.66 -7.46 5.58
C ASN A 100 11.47 -7.45 6.55
N ARG A 101 10.86 -6.29 6.85
CA ARG A 101 9.62 -6.27 7.63
C ARG A 101 8.45 -6.61 6.70
N HIS A 102 8.04 -7.87 6.72
CA HIS A 102 6.79 -8.31 6.13
C HIS A 102 5.62 -7.55 6.77
N LEU A 103 4.64 -7.15 5.96
CA LEU A 103 3.39 -6.62 6.48
C LEU A 103 2.64 -7.75 7.18
N THR A 104 1.97 -7.46 8.29
CA THR A 104 1.03 -8.41 8.90
C THR A 104 -0.17 -8.63 7.99
N ASP A 105 -0.86 -9.76 8.12
CA ASP A 105 -2.08 -10.07 7.34
C ASP A 105 -3.11 -8.93 7.45
N GLN A 106 -3.26 -8.34 8.64
CA GLN A 106 -4.14 -7.20 8.87
C GLN A 106 -3.69 -5.93 8.12
N GLU A 107 -2.38 -5.66 8.06
CA GLU A 107 -1.82 -4.54 7.31
C GLU A 107 -2.01 -4.75 5.79
N LEU A 108 -1.86 -5.98 5.29
CA LEU A 108 -2.11 -6.33 3.90
C LEU A 108 -3.59 -6.18 3.53
N ASP A 109 -4.49 -6.72 4.37
CA ASP A 109 -5.94 -6.57 4.22
C ASP A 109 -6.34 -5.10 4.12
N PHE A 110 -5.71 -4.25 4.93
CA PHE A 110 -5.96 -2.83 4.94
C PHE A 110 -5.42 -2.13 3.70
N LEU A 111 -4.19 -2.44 3.28
CA LEU A 111 -3.62 -1.91 2.05
C LEU A 111 -4.46 -2.29 0.83
N VAL A 112 -4.85 -3.55 0.71
CA VAL A 112 -5.69 -4.05 -0.39
C VAL A 112 -7.05 -3.38 -0.39
N ALA A 113 -7.68 -3.20 0.78
CA ALA A 113 -8.96 -2.50 0.89
C ALA A 113 -8.85 -1.04 0.44
N ILE A 114 -7.76 -0.35 0.81
CA ILE A 114 -7.51 1.04 0.38
C ILE A 114 -7.30 1.09 -1.14
N LEU A 115 -6.44 0.23 -1.69
CA LEU A 115 -6.16 0.21 -3.13
C LEU A 115 -7.42 -0.13 -3.94
N GLY A 116 -8.20 -1.12 -3.50
CA GLY A 116 -9.47 -1.49 -4.13
C GLY A 116 -10.49 -0.35 -4.11
N LEU A 117 -10.61 0.38 -2.99
CA LEU A 117 -11.44 1.58 -2.94
C LEU A 117 -10.92 2.66 -3.89
N LEU A 118 -9.62 2.93 -3.92
CA LEU A 118 -9.05 3.92 -4.85
C LEU A 118 -9.33 3.54 -6.31
N VAL A 119 -9.21 2.27 -6.70
CA VAL A 119 -9.60 1.78 -8.03
C VAL A 119 -11.07 2.09 -8.33
N ASN A 120 -11.99 1.76 -7.42
CA ASN A 120 -13.42 2.06 -7.60
C ASN A 120 -13.67 3.57 -7.80
N LEU A 121 -12.95 4.42 -7.05
CA LEU A 121 -13.09 5.87 -7.14
C LEU A 121 -12.62 6.45 -8.48
N VAL A 122 -11.67 5.80 -9.17
CA VAL A 122 -11.03 6.36 -10.37
C VAL A 122 -11.41 5.68 -11.69
N GLU A 123 -11.90 4.43 -11.66
CA GLU A 123 -12.24 3.64 -12.85
C GLU A 123 -13.13 4.43 -13.82
N LYS A 124 -14.21 5.01 -13.29
CA LYS A 124 -15.28 5.65 -14.08
C LYS A 124 -15.34 7.18 -13.92
N ASP A 125 -14.43 7.78 -13.14
CA ASP A 125 -14.45 9.21 -12.83
C ASP A 125 -13.09 9.89 -13.12
N GLY A 126 -13.06 10.68 -14.19
CA GLY A 126 -11.86 11.42 -14.60
C GLY A 126 -11.48 12.57 -13.67
N GLN A 127 -12.45 13.19 -12.98
CA GLN A 127 -12.12 14.22 -11.99
C GLN A 127 -11.41 13.61 -10.80
N ASN A 128 -11.84 12.42 -10.36
CA ASN A 128 -11.15 11.68 -9.30
C ASN A 128 -9.74 11.25 -9.74
N ARG A 129 -9.56 10.79 -10.99
CA ARG A 129 -8.21 10.51 -11.53
C ARG A 129 -7.30 11.73 -11.49
N SER A 130 -7.77 12.85 -12.05
CA SER A 130 -7.04 14.12 -12.04
C SER A 130 -6.64 14.55 -10.63
N ARG A 131 -7.58 14.49 -9.68
CA ARG A 131 -7.33 14.85 -8.27
C ARG A 131 -6.33 13.91 -7.59
N LEU A 132 -6.48 12.60 -7.78
CA LEU A 132 -5.60 11.61 -7.17
C LEU A 132 -4.19 11.70 -7.73
N ALA A 133 -4.03 11.87 -9.05
CA ALA A 133 -2.74 12.03 -9.69
C ALA A 133 -2.00 13.33 -9.28
N ALA A 134 -2.74 14.37 -8.89
CA ALA A 134 -2.16 15.63 -8.40
C ALA A 134 -1.94 15.62 -6.87
N ALA A 135 -2.30 14.55 -6.17
CA ALA A 135 -2.21 14.49 -4.72
C ALA A 135 -0.77 14.30 -4.25
N SER A 136 -0.40 15.05 -3.21
CA SER A 136 0.87 14.88 -2.48
C SER A 136 0.57 14.56 -1.02
N VAL A 137 1.33 13.62 -0.46
CA VAL A 137 1.17 13.17 0.93
C VAL A 137 2.34 13.62 1.79
N HIS A 138 2.07 13.94 3.05
CA HIS A 138 3.11 14.19 4.04
C HIS A 138 3.65 12.85 4.50
N VAL A 139 4.97 12.69 4.47
CA VAL A 139 5.64 11.51 4.99
C VAL A 139 6.27 11.87 6.33
N PRO A 140 6.07 11.06 7.39
CA PRO A 140 6.75 11.28 8.66
C PRO A 140 8.27 11.31 8.47
N SER A 141 8.91 12.43 8.82
CA SER A 141 10.38 12.54 8.82
C SER A 141 10.95 11.67 9.93
N SER A 142 11.96 10.85 9.64
CA SER A 142 12.78 10.21 10.68
C SER A 142 13.39 11.31 11.56
N GLU A 143 13.29 11.14 12.88
CA GLU A 143 13.66 12.13 13.91
C GLU A 143 14.99 12.84 13.59
N GLY A 144 14.96 14.18 13.41
CA GLY A 144 16.16 15.02 13.43
C GLY A 144 16.36 16.01 12.28
N PHE A 145 15.58 15.96 11.19
CA PHE A 145 15.64 16.95 10.11
C PHE A 145 14.24 17.52 9.82
N GLU A 146 14.06 18.83 10.07
CA GLU A 146 12.79 19.58 9.95
C GLU A 146 12.34 19.85 8.50
N GLU A 147 12.70 19.00 7.53
CA GLU A 147 12.22 19.15 6.17
C GLU A 147 11.10 18.14 5.91
N GLU A 148 9.86 18.63 6.05
CA GLU A 148 8.63 17.89 5.82
C GLU A 148 8.58 17.43 4.35
N SER A 149 9.04 16.20 4.08
CA SER A 149 9.13 15.70 2.70
C SER A 149 7.72 15.37 2.20
N ARG A 150 7.20 16.18 1.28
CA ARG A 150 6.01 15.82 0.51
C ARG A 150 6.39 14.80 -0.54
N LYS A 151 5.68 13.68 -0.60
CA LYS A 151 5.84 12.70 -1.67
C LYS A 151 4.67 12.75 -2.64
N ASP A 152 5.01 12.69 -3.92
CA ASP A 152 4.05 12.49 -4.98
C ASP A 152 3.39 11.11 -4.80
N LEU A 153 2.06 11.07 -4.84
CA LEU A 153 1.32 9.82 -4.70
C LEU A 153 1.64 8.84 -5.84
N ILE A 154 1.93 9.31 -7.05
CA ILE A 154 2.33 8.45 -8.17
C ILE A 154 3.58 7.65 -7.77
N LEU A 155 4.58 8.32 -7.20
CA LEU A 155 5.81 7.66 -6.73
C LEU A 155 5.52 6.64 -5.63
N LEU A 156 4.62 6.97 -4.69
CA LEU A 156 4.23 6.05 -3.62
C LEU A 156 3.54 4.79 -4.16
N ILE A 157 2.61 4.93 -5.12
CA ILE A 157 1.92 3.79 -5.73
C ILE A 157 2.89 2.96 -6.58
N CYS A 158 3.79 3.60 -7.35
CA CYS A 158 4.84 2.88 -8.07
C CYS A 158 5.76 2.10 -7.11
N SER A 159 6.08 2.66 -5.94
CA SER A 159 6.87 1.98 -4.93
C SER A 159 6.16 0.75 -4.35
N ILE A 160 4.84 0.83 -4.13
CA ILE A 160 4.03 -0.32 -3.73
C ILE A 160 4.04 -1.39 -4.82
N PHE A 161 3.84 -1.01 -6.07
CA PHE A 161 3.88 -1.95 -7.20
C PHE A 161 5.23 -2.67 -7.29
N LEU A 162 6.33 -1.91 -7.32
CA LEU A 162 7.68 -2.47 -7.47
C LEU A 162 8.11 -3.33 -6.27
N ALA A 163 7.69 -2.99 -5.05
CA ALA A 163 7.99 -3.79 -3.87
C ALA A 163 7.27 -5.16 -3.86
N ASN A 164 6.20 -5.30 -4.64
CA ASN A 164 5.43 -6.54 -4.77
C ASN A 164 5.61 -7.20 -6.14
N GLN A 165 6.47 -6.64 -6.99
CA GLN A 165 6.67 -7.11 -8.36
C GLN A 165 7.27 -8.52 -8.40
N GLY A 166 6.77 -9.35 -9.32
CA GLY A 166 7.32 -10.68 -9.57
C GLY A 166 6.76 -11.75 -8.64
N ALA A 167 5.79 -11.38 -7.78
CA ALA A 167 5.01 -12.35 -7.05
C ALA A 167 4.25 -13.26 -8.04
N GLY A 168 4.50 -14.57 -7.98
CA GLY A 168 3.91 -15.55 -8.89
C GLY A 168 4.66 -15.76 -10.22
N GLU A 169 5.74 -15.02 -10.50
CA GLU A 169 6.72 -15.41 -11.52
C GLU A 169 7.67 -16.40 -10.87
N GLY A 170 7.43 -17.70 -11.07
CA GLY A 170 8.20 -18.78 -10.44
C GLY A 170 9.70 -18.63 -10.66
N GLY A 171 10.38 -17.99 -9.72
CA GLY A 171 11.82 -17.99 -9.58
C GLY A 171 12.26 -19.38 -9.11
N ALA A 172 12.69 -20.20 -10.05
CA ALA A 172 13.55 -21.32 -9.74
C ALA A 172 14.83 -20.81 -9.03
N GLU A 173 15.35 -21.65 -8.12
CA GLU A 173 16.64 -21.56 -7.42
C GLU A 173 16.62 -21.02 -5.97
N GLU A 174 15.88 -21.69 -5.09
CA GLU A 174 16.51 -22.20 -3.87
C GLU A 174 15.96 -23.60 -3.55
N MET A 175 16.80 -24.61 -3.79
CA MET A 175 16.53 -26.02 -3.53
C MET A 175 16.57 -26.27 -2.01
N ILE A 176 15.54 -25.84 -1.30
CA ILE A 176 15.27 -26.27 0.06
C ILE A 176 14.02 -27.13 -0.06
N LEU A 177 14.12 -28.44 0.23
CA LEU A 177 12.95 -29.30 0.40
C LEU A 177 12.08 -28.66 1.49
N PRO A 178 10.97 -27.98 1.17
CA PRO A 178 10.19 -27.33 2.19
C PRO A 178 9.47 -28.45 2.94
N ASN A 179 9.41 -28.35 4.26
CA ASN A 179 8.33 -29.02 4.97
C ASN A 179 7.00 -28.53 4.37
N ASP A 180 5.97 -29.39 4.27
CA ASP A 180 4.70 -29.03 3.60
C ASP A 180 4.12 -27.71 4.13
N GLU A 181 4.30 -27.43 5.43
CA GLU A 181 3.88 -26.17 6.07
C GLU A 181 4.65 -24.93 5.57
N ALA A 182 5.96 -25.04 5.31
CA ALA A 182 6.76 -23.92 4.81
C ALA A 182 6.45 -23.59 3.34
N ALA A 183 6.16 -24.61 2.53
CA ALA A 183 5.68 -24.42 1.16
C ALA A 183 4.31 -23.72 1.13
N VAL A 184 3.41 -24.10 2.04
CA VAL A 184 2.08 -23.46 2.14
C VAL A 184 2.20 -21.99 2.53
N LEU A 185 2.98 -21.67 3.58
CA LEU A 185 3.18 -20.28 4.02
C LEU A 185 3.82 -19.40 2.93
N GLN A 186 4.78 -19.95 2.19
CA GLN A 186 5.39 -19.24 1.06
C GLN A 186 4.36 -18.97 -0.05
N GLY A 187 3.51 -19.94 -0.35
CA GLY A 187 2.42 -19.78 -1.32
C GLY A 187 1.38 -18.73 -0.91
N GLU A 188 1.05 -18.66 0.39
CA GLU A 188 0.16 -17.62 0.95
C GLU A 188 0.77 -16.22 0.79
N GLN A 189 2.05 -16.04 1.15
CA GLN A 189 2.74 -14.77 1.01
C GLN A 189 2.86 -14.33 -0.46
N GLU A 190 3.12 -15.27 -1.37
CA GLU A 190 3.14 -14.98 -2.80
C GLU A 190 1.77 -14.53 -3.31
N ALA A 191 0.69 -15.20 -2.88
CA ALA A 191 -0.66 -14.81 -3.25
C ALA A 191 -1.03 -13.42 -2.73
N GLU A 192 -0.65 -13.07 -1.51
CA GLU A 192 -0.87 -11.74 -0.94
C GLU A 192 -0.14 -10.65 -1.72
N LYS A 193 1.14 -10.87 -2.04
CA LYS A 193 1.92 -9.95 -2.87
C LYS A 193 1.32 -9.81 -4.27
N MET A 194 0.86 -10.90 -4.88
CA MET A 194 0.16 -10.87 -6.18
C MET A 194 -1.09 -10.00 -6.14
N ILE A 195 -1.85 -10.01 -5.05
CA ILE A 195 -3.05 -9.18 -4.89
C ILE A 195 -2.64 -7.70 -4.82
N VAL A 196 -1.65 -7.34 -4.00
CA VAL A 196 -1.17 -5.95 -3.88
C VAL A 196 -0.56 -5.46 -5.19
N GLU A 197 0.25 -6.30 -5.86
CA GLU A 197 0.82 -6.04 -7.19
C GLU A 197 -0.30 -5.73 -8.20
N ALA A 198 -1.35 -6.55 -8.23
CA ALA A 198 -2.44 -6.37 -9.19
C ALA A 198 -3.27 -5.10 -8.95
N TYR A 199 -3.66 -4.81 -7.71
CA TYR A 199 -4.45 -3.60 -7.42
C TYR A 199 -3.64 -2.31 -7.59
N SER A 200 -2.34 -2.31 -7.25
CA SER A 200 -1.47 -1.17 -7.52
C SER A 200 -1.22 -0.97 -9.02
N ALA A 201 -0.99 -2.04 -9.78
CA ALA A 201 -0.88 -1.97 -11.24
C ALA A 201 -2.16 -1.43 -11.89
N LEU A 202 -3.33 -1.91 -11.45
CA LEU A 202 -4.63 -1.47 -11.96
C LEU A 202 -4.87 0.02 -11.69
N LEU A 203 -4.54 0.48 -10.49
CA LEU A 203 -4.64 1.89 -10.13
C LEU A 203 -3.73 2.77 -11.00
N LEU A 204 -2.45 2.40 -11.15
CA LEU A 204 -1.50 3.11 -12.03
C LEU A 204 -1.99 3.16 -13.47
N ALA A 205 -2.52 2.04 -13.97
CA ALA A 205 -3.00 1.93 -15.32
C ALA A 205 -4.21 2.85 -15.56
N PHE A 206 -5.17 2.92 -14.64
CA PHE A 206 -6.27 3.88 -14.72
C PHE A 206 -5.78 5.33 -14.68
N LEU A 207 -4.88 5.67 -13.75
CA LEU A 207 -4.32 7.03 -13.66
C LEU A 207 -3.60 7.45 -14.95
N SER A 208 -2.91 6.51 -15.62
CA SER A 208 -2.23 6.77 -16.89
C SER A 208 -3.14 7.22 -18.04
N THR A 209 -4.45 6.92 -17.95
CA THR A 209 -5.43 7.33 -18.97
C THR A 209 -5.83 8.79 -18.86
N GLU A 210 -5.50 9.46 -17.75
CA GLU A 210 -5.97 10.80 -17.47
C GLU A 210 -5.31 11.85 -18.36
N SER A 211 -3.99 11.81 -18.48
CA SER A 211 -3.25 12.68 -19.39
C SER A 211 -1.89 12.12 -19.75
N LYS A 212 -1.33 12.59 -20.87
CA LYS A 212 0.04 12.24 -21.27
C LYS A 212 1.08 12.59 -20.18
N SER A 213 0.90 13.73 -19.50
CA SER A 213 1.82 14.15 -18.45
C SER A 213 1.82 13.19 -17.25
N ILE A 214 0.64 12.71 -16.84
CA ILE A 214 0.51 11.75 -15.74
C ILE A 214 1.09 10.39 -16.16
N ARG A 215 0.81 9.96 -17.38
CA ARG A 215 1.39 8.76 -17.96
C ARG A 215 2.93 8.80 -17.99
N ASP A 216 3.50 9.92 -18.44
CA ASP A 216 4.96 10.11 -18.47
C ASP A 216 5.56 10.13 -17.05
N ALA A 217 4.87 10.74 -16.07
CA ALA A 217 5.30 10.73 -14.67
C ALA A 217 5.28 9.32 -14.05
N ILE A 218 4.26 8.51 -14.36
CA ILE A 218 4.20 7.09 -13.97
C ILE A 218 5.35 6.33 -14.64
N ALA A 219 5.55 6.52 -15.94
CA ALA A 219 6.60 5.87 -16.71
C ALA A 219 7.99 6.18 -16.11
N ASP A 220 8.27 7.43 -15.77
CA ASP A 220 9.56 7.85 -15.18
C ASP A 220 9.84 7.23 -13.80
N CYS A 221 8.81 6.71 -13.12
CA CYS A 221 8.95 5.97 -11.87
C CYS A 221 9.11 4.45 -12.05
N LEU A 222 8.90 3.94 -13.27
CA LEU A 222 8.96 2.51 -13.59
C LEU A 222 10.24 2.15 -14.37
N PRO A 223 10.67 0.87 -14.31
CA PRO A 223 11.74 0.35 -15.15
C PRO A 223 11.49 0.61 -16.65
N ASP A 224 12.57 0.83 -17.40
CA ASP A 224 12.56 1.12 -18.85
C ASP A 224 11.75 2.34 -19.29
N ARG A 225 11.30 3.17 -18.33
CA ARG A 225 10.40 4.31 -18.56
C ARG A 225 9.16 3.90 -19.35
N SER A 226 8.51 2.82 -18.93
CA SER A 226 7.42 2.17 -19.66
C SER A 226 6.36 1.61 -18.74
N LEU A 227 5.10 1.66 -19.18
CA LEU A 227 3.98 1.01 -18.50
C LEU A 227 3.83 -0.48 -18.91
N ALA A 228 4.66 -0.98 -19.83
CA ALA A 228 4.59 -2.35 -20.31
C ALA A 228 4.74 -3.39 -19.19
N ILE A 229 5.42 -3.05 -18.10
CA ILE A 229 5.59 -3.89 -16.92
C ILE A 229 4.27 -4.17 -16.17
N LEU A 230 3.26 -3.32 -16.34
CA LEU A 230 1.94 -3.51 -15.76
C LEU A 230 1.13 -4.58 -16.52
N VAL A 231 1.41 -4.77 -17.82
CA VAL A 231 0.58 -5.59 -18.72
C VAL A 231 0.48 -7.06 -18.28
N PRO A 232 1.58 -7.78 -17.97
CA PRO A 232 1.47 -9.18 -17.55
C PRO A 232 0.65 -9.37 -16.27
N VAL A 233 0.77 -8.42 -15.34
CA VAL A 233 0.03 -8.42 -14.06
C VAL A 233 -1.46 -8.20 -14.32
N LEU A 234 -1.81 -7.24 -15.17
CA LEU A 234 -3.20 -6.93 -15.52
C LEU A 234 -3.86 -8.05 -16.33
N ASP A 235 -3.14 -8.66 -17.28
CA ASP A 235 -3.62 -9.82 -18.04
C ASP A 235 -3.95 -10.99 -17.08
N ARG A 236 -3.08 -11.24 -16.08
CA ARG A 236 -3.32 -12.24 -15.03
C ARG A 236 -4.52 -11.88 -14.15
N PHE A 237 -4.63 -10.61 -13.74
CA PHE A 237 -5.76 -10.11 -12.96
C PHE A 237 -7.09 -10.36 -13.68
N VAL A 238 -7.18 -10.02 -14.97
CA VAL A 238 -8.38 -10.23 -15.79
C VAL A 238 -8.70 -11.72 -15.90
N ALA A 239 -7.72 -12.56 -16.25
CA ALA A 239 -7.92 -14.00 -16.38
C ALA A 239 -8.44 -14.65 -15.09
N PHE A 240 -7.90 -14.23 -13.94
CA PHE A 240 -8.35 -14.69 -12.63
C PHE A 240 -9.79 -14.27 -12.32
N HIS A 241 -10.13 -13.00 -12.49
CA HIS A 241 -11.47 -12.49 -12.18
C HIS A 241 -12.55 -13.02 -13.13
N LEU A 242 -12.20 -13.30 -14.39
CA LEU A 242 -13.10 -13.99 -15.32
C LEU A 242 -13.38 -15.44 -14.89
N THR A 243 -12.36 -16.14 -14.40
CA THR A 243 -12.50 -17.52 -13.90
C THR A 243 -13.42 -17.58 -12.67
N LEU A 244 -13.35 -16.58 -11.79
CA LEU A 244 -14.21 -16.46 -10.62
C LEU A 244 -15.59 -15.85 -10.91
N ASN A 245 -15.85 -15.39 -12.14
CA ASN A 245 -17.05 -14.65 -12.52
C ASN A 245 -17.31 -13.43 -11.61
N MET A 246 -16.25 -12.71 -11.26
CA MET A 246 -16.25 -11.58 -10.31
C MET A 246 -16.13 -10.20 -10.98
N ILE A 247 -16.10 -10.15 -12.32
CA ILE A 247 -15.95 -8.90 -13.08
C ILE A 247 -17.16 -8.69 -13.99
N SER A 248 -17.72 -7.48 -13.97
CA SER A 248 -18.79 -7.09 -14.89
C SER A 248 -18.26 -6.97 -16.33
N PRO A 249 -19.09 -7.16 -17.37
CA PRO A 249 -18.68 -6.92 -18.75
C PRO A 249 -18.14 -5.51 -18.99
N GLU A 250 -18.71 -4.52 -18.29
CA GLU A 250 -18.30 -3.11 -18.36
C GLU A 250 -16.90 -2.90 -17.78
N THR A 251 -16.64 -3.42 -16.58
CA THR A 251 -15.31 -3.33 -15.94
C THR A 251 -14.29 -4.14 -16.72
N HIS A 252 -14.64 -5.32 -17.23
CA HIS A 252 -13.76 -6.10 -18.10
C HIS A 252 -13.33 -5.32 -19.35
N LYS A 253 -14.28 -4.63 -19.99
CA LYS A 253 -13.99 -3.77 -21.14
C LYS A 253 -13.06 -2.62 -20.77
N ALA A 254 -13.35 -1.92 -19.67
CA ALA A 254 -12.53 -0.80 -19.20
C ALA A 254 -11.09 -1.25 -18.91
N VAL A 255 -10.91 -2.37 -18.19
CA VAL A 255 -9.59 -2.92 -17.90
C VAL A 255 -8.86 -3.35 -19.18
N SER A 256 -9.55 -3.99 -20.11
CA SER A 256 -8.96 -4.39 -21.40
C SER A 256 -8.45 -3.19 -22.21
N GLU A 257 -9.22 -2.09 -22.26
CA GLU A 257 -8.81 -0.86 -22.95
C GLU A 257 -7.57 -0.23 -22.30
N VAL A 258 -7.50 -0.25 -20.97
CA VAL A 258 -6.35 0.25 -20.22
C VAL A 258 -5.11 -0.62 -20.43
N ILE A 259 -5.26 -1.95 -20.51
CA ILE A 259 -4.16 -2.87 -20.84
C ILE A 259 -3.56 -2.53 -22.19
N GLU A 260 -4.39 -2.35 -23.24
CA GLU A 260 -3.90 -1.98 -24.56
C GLU A 260 -3.19 -0.61 -24.55
N SER A 261 -3.70 0.35 -23.77
CA SER A 261 -3.04 1.65 -23.58
C SER A 261 -1.63 1.50 -22.98
N CYS A 262 -1.45 0.60 -22.02
CA CYS A 262 -0.15 0.34 -21.38
C CYS A 262 0.87 -0.35 -22.30
N ARG A 263 0.41 -1.06 -23.35
CA ARG A 263 1.30 -1.69 -24.35
C ARG A 263 1.91 -0.69 -25.33
N ILE A 264 1.23 0.43 -25.55
CA ILE A 264 1.71 1.51 -26.42
C ILE A 264 2.82 2.25 -25.66
N ARG A 265 3.86 2.73 -26.35
CA ARG A 265 4.95 3.53 -25.76
C ARG A 265 4.62 5.02 -25.78
#